data_AF-A0A1Q9JS73-F1
#
_entry.id   AF-A0A1Q9JS73-F1
#
_cell.length_a   1.000
_cell.length_b   1.000
_cell.length_c   1.000
_cell.angle_alpha   90.00
_cell.angle_beta   90.00
_cell.angle_gamma   90.00
#
_symmetry.space_group_name_H-M   'P 1'
#
loop_
_entity.id
_entity.type
_entity.pdbx_description
1 polymer ?
#
loop_
_entity_poly.entity_id
_entity_poly.type
_entity_poly.pdbx_seq_one_letter_code
_entity_poly.pdbx_strand_id
1 'polypeptide(L)'
;MRNIETIYIFGKTGVGKTRTVYDNYKLNEICRVTNYRHGSISFDAYSGQKVLVFDEYRSQIPISEMLCYLDRYPVQLPARYMDRTACYEKVYILSNLPLEDQYRDVQVNSKETWNALVRRIDKVIELDSDGKVIEYKKERYKR
;
A
#
# COMPACT_ATOMS: atom_id res chain seq x y z
N MET A 1 14.98 3.46 -13.48
CA MET A 1 13.63 3.58 -12.89
C MET A 1 13.32 2.29 -12.16
N ARG A 2 12.66 2.36 -11.00
CA ARG A 2 12.24 1.19 -10.24
C ARG A 2 11.04 0.54 -10.93
N ASN A 3 11.00 -0.79 -10.97
CA ASN A 3 9.82 -1.54 -11.39
C ASN A 3 9.06 -1.93 -10.14
N ILE A 4 7.92 -1.29 -9.88
CA ILE A 4 7.13 -1.48 -8.67
C ILE A 4 5.73 -1.90 -9.08
N GLU A 5 5.28 -3.04 -8.57
CA GLU A 5 3.88 -3.48 -8.67
C GLU A 5 3.18 -3.23 -7.34
N THR A 6 2.12 -2.43 -7.37
CA THR A 6 1.31 -2.10 -6.20
C THR A 6 -0.04 -2.83 -6.25
N ILE A 7 -0.33 -3.57 -5.19
CA ILE A 7 -1.56 -4.37 -5.07
C ILE A 7 -2.31 -3.89 -3.84
N TYR A 8 -3.51 -3.35 -4.06
CA TYR A 8 -4.44 -2.99 -2.99
C TYR A 8 -5.37 -4.17 -2.72
N ILE A 9 -5.38 -4.71 -1.51
CA ILE A 9 -6.27 -5.80 -1.10
C ILE A 9 -7.17 -5.31 0.03
N PHE A 10 -8.49 -5.42 -0.15
CA PHE A 10 -9.45 -5.12 0.89
C PHE A 10 -10.41 -6.27 1.17
N GLY A 11 -11.12 -6.18 2.29
CA GLY A 11 -12.07 -7.19 2.75
C GLY A 11 -12.21 -7.17 4.26
N LYS A 12 -13.14 -7.93 4.83
CA LYS A 12 -13.34 -7.98 6.30
C LYS A 12 -12.09 -8.50 7.03
N THR A 13 -12.02 -8.30 8.34
CA THR A 13 -10.98 -8.96 9.16
C THR A 13 -11.13 -10.48 9.06
N GLY A 14 -10.01 -11.21 9.05
CA GLY A 14 -10.02 -12.68 9.05
C GLY A 14 -10.13 -13.35 7.68
N VAL A 15 -10.36 -12.60 6.59
CA VAL A 15 -10.48 -13.16 5.21
C VAL A 15 -9.15 -13.55 4.55
N GLY A 16 -8.04 -13.52 5.30
CA GLY A 16 -6.75 -14.00 4.79
C GLY A 16 -5.88 -12.97 4.04
N LYS A 17 -6.18 -11.67 4.07
CA LYS A 17 -5.37 -10.62 3.40
C LYS A 17 -3.86 -10.73 3.66
N THR A 18 -3.48 -10.76 4.94
CA THR A 18 -2.08 -10.88 5.35
C THR A 18 -1.51 -12.24 4.95
N ARG A 19 -2.29 -13.31 5.12
CA ARG A 19 -1.90 -14.67 4.73
C ARG A 19 -1.56 -14.77 3.24
N THR A 20 -2.32 -14.10 2.37
CA THR A 20 -2.03 -14.04 0.93
C THR A 20 -0.62 -13.55 0.63
N VAL A 21 -0.08 -12.63 1.42
CA VAL A 21 1.32 -12.19 1.25
C VAL A 21 2.29 -13.24 1.78
N TYR A 22 2.09 -13.72 3.00
CA TYR A 22 3.01 -14.66 3.64
C TYR A 22 3.08 -16.04 2.96
N ASP A 23 2.01 -16.46 2.28
CA ASP A 23 2.00 -17.72 1.52
C ASP A 23 2.79 -17.62 0.20
N ASN A 24 3.09 -16.40 -0.28
CA ASN A 24 3.74 -16.17 -1.58
C ASN A 24 5.19 -15.68 -1.50
N TYR A 25 5.69 -15.27 -0.33
CA TYR A 25 7.05 -14.73 -0.16
C TYR A 25 7.72 -15.27 1.10
N LYS A 26 9.05 -15.26 1.11
CA LYS A 26 9.82 -15.62 2.31
C LYS A 26 9.70 -14.51 3.35
N LEU A 27 9.73 -14.88 4.64
CA LEU A 27 9.64 -13.94 5.76
C LEU A 27 10.67 -12.81 5.70
N ASN A 28 11.90 -13.12 5.29
CA ASN A 28 12.98 -12.14 5.16
C ASN A 28 12.85 -11.22 3.94
N GLU A 29 11.96 -11.52 3.00
CA GLU A 29 11.66 -10.68 1.84
C GLU A 29 10.53 -9.69 2.12
N ILE A 30 9.88 -9.76 3.29
CA ILE A 30 8.73 -8.95 3.67
C ILE A 30 9.13 -7.92 4.72
N CYS A 31 8.90 -6.64 4.43
CA CYS A 31 8.84 -5.59 5.43
C CYS A 31 7.38 -5.23 5.67
N ARG A 32 6.85 -5.62 6.83
CA ARG A 32 5.46 -5.33 7.23
C ARG A 32 5.40 -4.10 8.12
N VAL A 33 4.63 -3.12 7.68
CA VAL A 33 4.37 -1.87 8.39
C VAL A 33 2.98 -1.97 9.04
N THR A 34 2.97 -1.95 10.37
CA THR A 34 1.74 -1.98 11.19
C THR A 34 1.64 -0.78 12.14
N ASN A 35 2.75 -0.05 12.36
CA ASN A 35 2.81 1.03 13.33
C ASN A 35 2.69 2.39 12.64
N TYR A 36 1.48 2.92 12.58
CA TYR A 36 1.18 4.26 12.09
C TYR A 36 1.17 5.23 13.28
N ARG A 37 2.25 6.00 13.47
CA ARG A 37 2.38 6.93 14.61
C ARG A 37 1.93 8.33 14.20
N HIS A 38 0.75 8.77 14.65
CA HIS A 38 0.25 10.15 14.47
C HIS A 38 0.50 10.74 13.07
N GLY A 39 0.21 9.98 12.00
CA GLY A 39 0.39 10.47 10.62
C GLY A 39 1.79 10.26 10.03
N SER A 40 2.72 9.64 10.75
CA SER A 40 4.08 9.34 10.30
C SER A 40 4.42 7.86 10.48
N ILE A 41 5.25 7.34 9.58
CA ILE A 41 5.80 5.99 9.65
C ILE A 41 7.31 6.08 9.77
N SER A 42 7.88 5.18 10.57
CA SER A 42 9.31 4.92 10.55
C SER A 42 9.56 3.58 9.87
N PHE A 43 10.47 3.57 8.89
CA PHE A 43 10.91 2.39 8.16
C PHE A 43 12.14 1.74 8.81
N ASP A 44 12.23 1.79 10.15
CA ASP A 44 13.34 1.21 10.92
C ASP A 44 13.55 -0.29 10.62
N ALA A 45 12.45 -1.02 10.40
CA ALA A 45 12.46 -2.45 10.06
C ALA A 45 12.82 -2.73 8.60
N TYR A 46 12.84 -1.70 7.74
CA TYR A 46 13.20 -1.84 6.35
C TYR A 46 14.73 -1.89 6.21
N SER A 47 15.20 -2.95 5.56
CA SER A 47 16.59 -3.27 5.30
C SER A 47 16.77 -3.91 3.92
N GLY A 48 16.06 -3.41 2.90
CA GLY A 48 16.19 -3.88 1.52
C GLY A 48 15.27 -5.05 1.14
N GLN A 49 14.20 -5.28 1.91
CA GLN A 49 13.19 -6.27 1.58
C GLN A 49 12.53 -5.94 0.24
N LYS A 50 12.20 -6.99 -0.54
CA LYS A 50 11.58 -6.88 -1.86
C LYS A 50 10.10 -6.53 -1.79
N VAL A 51 9.43 -6.92 -0.72
CA VAL A 51 8.00 -6.74 -0.51
C VAL A 51 7.77 -5.79 0.65
N LEU A 52 7.10 -4.67 0.38
CA LEU A 52 6.62 -3.75 1.41
C LEU A 52 5.13 -3.98 1.63
N VAL A 53 4.70 -4.11 2.87
CA VAL A 53 3.29 -4.35 3.21
C VAL A 53 2.81 -3.27 4.16
N PHE A 54 1.89 -2.43 3.72
CA PHE A 54 1.12 -1.55 4.58
C PHE A 54 -0.10 -2.33 5.07
N ASP A 55 -0.04 -2.83 6.30
CA ASP A 55 -1.13 -3.64 6.86
C ASP A 55 -2.08 -2.79 7.70
N GLU A 56 -3.35 -3.19 7.80
CA GLU A 56 -4.41 -2.43 8.47
C GLU A 56 -4.51 -0.95 8.02
N TYR A 57 -4.31 -0.72 6.73
CA TYR A 57 -4.26 0.60 6.14
C TYR A 57 -5.63 1.28 6.07
N ARG A 58 -5.73 2.52 6.54
CA ARG A 58 -6.93 3.35 6.65
C ARG A 58 -6.60 4.84 6.46
N SER A 59 -5.83 5.17 5.43
CA SER A 59 -5.42 6.56 5.12
C SER A 59 -4.62 7.24 6.24
N GLN A 60 -3.90 6.46 7.08
CA GLN A 60 -3.08 7.05 8.15
C GLN A 60 -1.84 7.77 7.61
N ILE A 61 -1.40 7.44 6.39
CA ILE A 61 -0.27 8.10 5.73
C ILE A 61 -0.80 9.25 4.89
N PRO A 62 -0.23 10.47 4.99
CA PRO A 62 -0.56 11.56 4.09
C PRO A 62 -0.45 11.12 2.61
N ILE A 63 -1.41 11.49 1.78
CA ILE A 63 -1.43 11.02 0.38
C ILE A 63 -0.15 11.42 -0.37
N SER A 64 0.42 12.59 -0.09
CA SER A 64 1.69 13.05 -0.66
C SER A 64 2.83 12.07 -0.39
N GLU A 65 2.95 11.58 0.84
CA GLU A 65 3.96 10.58 1.20
C GLU A 65 3.68 9.23 0.54
N MET A 66 2.43 8.78 0.56
CA MET A 66 2.05 7.53 -0.11
C MET A 66 2.38 7.58 -1.60
N LEU A 67 2.13 8.71 -2.27
CA LEU A 67 2.49 8.90 -3.67
C LEU A 67 3.99 8.77 -3.91
N CYS A 68 4.83 9.27 -2.99
CA CYS A 68 6.28 9.12 -3.04
C CYS A 68 6.72 7.67 -2.84
N TYR A 69 6.14 6.96 -1.88
CA TYR A 69 6.45 5.55 -1.63
C TYR A 69 6.08 4.67 -2.83
N LEU A 70 4.99 4.96 -3.53
CA LEU A 70 4.56 4.18 -4.69
C LEU A 70 5.18 4.66 -6.02
N ASP A 71 6.07 5.65 -6.01
CA ASP A 71 6.65 6.20 -7.23
C ASP A 71 7.77 5.32 -7.81
N ARG A 72 7.93 5.29 -9.13
CA ARG A 72 9.04 4.60 -9.80
C ARG A 72 10.41 5.26 -9.58
N TYR A 73 10.46 6.50 -9.09
CA TYR A 73 11.72 7.18 -8.80
C TYR A 73 12.30 6.75 -7.44
N PRO A 74 13.62 6.79 -7.24
CA PRO A 74 14.23 6.50 -5.93
C PRO A 74 13.64 7.39 -4.83
N VAL A 75 13.34 6.79 -3.68
CA VAL A 75 12.85 7.50 -2.50
C VAL A 75 13.65 7.07 -1.28
N GLN A 76 13.94 8.04 -0.41
CA GLN A 76 14.50 7.79 0.90
C GLN A 76 13.34 7.62 1.89
N LEU A 77 13.36 6.50 2.61
CA LEU A 77 12.34 6.14 3.58
C LEU A 77 12.79 6.65 4.95
N PRO A 78 11.96 7.44 5.65
CA PRO A 78 12.33 7.99 6.96
C PRO A 78 12.54 6.86 7.96
N ALA A 79 13.67 6.90 8.66
CA ALA A 79 13.98 5.99 9.77
C ALA A 79 14.77 6.75 10.86
N ARG A 80 14.80 6.23 12.09
CA ARG A 80 15.26 7.01 13.26
C ARG A 80 16.69 7.50 13.19
N TYR A 81 17.59 6.69 12.63
CA TYR A 81 19.03 6.97 12.64
C TYR A 81 19.56 7.35 11.26
N MET A 82 19.05 6.69 10.22
CA MET A 82 19.49 6.89 8.85
C MET A 82 18.38 6.44 7.93
N ASP A 83 18.04 7.28 6.97
CA ASP A 83 17.05 6.95 5.96
C ASP A 83 17.43 5.69 5.20
N ARG A 84 16.40 4.96 4.76
CA ARG A 84 16.58 3.73 3.99
C ARG A 84 16.28 4.00 2.53
N THR A 85 17.17 3.58 1.64
CA THR A 85 16.88 3.62 0.21
C THR A 85 15.85 2.55 -0.13
N ALA A 86 14.75 2.95 -0.77
CA ALA A 86 13.68 2.05 -1.16
C ALA A 86 14.08 1.14 -2.33
N CYS A 87 14.20 -0.16 -2.05
CA CYS A 87 14.57 -1.21 -3.00
C CYS A 87 13.47 -2.26 -3.21
N TYR A 88 12.24 -2.01 -2.73
CA TYR A 88 11.12 -2.92 -2.93
C TYR A 88 10.64 -2.90 -4.39
N GLU A 89 10.13 -4.05 -4.81
CA GLU A 89 9.59 -4.32 -6.14
C GLU A 89 8.08 -4.57 -6.09
N LYS A 90 7.57 -4.97 -4.92
CA LYS A 90 6.16 -5.24 -4.66
C LYS A 90 5.69 -4.41 -3.47
N VAL A 91 4.55 -3.77 -3.60
CA VAL A 91 3.88 -3.09 -2.49
C VAL A 91 2.47 -3.67 -2.31
N TYR A 92 2.16 -4.14 -1.11
CA TYR A 92 0.81 -4.53 -0.72
C TYR A 92 0.21 -3.48 0.20
N ILE A 93 -0.99 -3.02 -0.11
CA ILE A 93 -1.80 -2.17 0.77
C ILE A 93 -2.98 -3.01 1.22
N LEU A 94 -2.97 -3.45 2.48
CA LEU A 94 -4.01 -4.31 3.05
C LEU A 94 -4.95 -3.47 3.90
N SER A 95 -6.24 -3.51 3.60
CA SER A 95 -7.24 -2.67 4.26
C SER A 95 -8.53 -3.43 4.58
N ASN A 96 -9.29 -2.89 5.54
CA ASN A 96 -10.70 -3.28 5.72
C ASN A 96 -11.65 -2.35 4.97
N LEU A 97 -11.15 -1.25 4.41
CA LEU A 97 -11.89 -0.27 3.63
C LEU A 97 -11.69 -0.54 2.14
N PRO A 98 -12.75 -0.43 1.32
CA PRO A 98 -12.61 -0.41 -0.12
C PRO A 98 -11.80 0.82 -0.55
N LEU A 99 -11.18 0.79 -1.73
CA LEU A 99 -10.25 1.85 -2.16
C LEU A 99 -10.94 3.22 -2.21
N GLU A 100 -12.19 3.28 -2.69
CA GLU A 100 -13.01 4.50 -2.78
C GLU A 100 -13.31 5.15 -1.44
N ASP A 101 -13.10 4.45 -0.33
CA ASP A 101 -13.26 4.99 1.03
C ASP A 101 -11.97 5.57 1.61
N GLN A 102 -10.83 5.41 0.92
CA GLN A 102 -9.56 6.00 1.32
C GLN A 102 -9.49 7.46 0.87
N TYR A 103 -8.94 8.35 1.69
CA TYR A 103 -8.70 9.75 1.33
C TYR A 103 -9.93 10.51 0.78
N ARG A 104 -11.11 10.32 1.38
CA ARG A 104 -12.37 10.93 0.90
C ARG A 104 -12.27 12.45 0.67
N ASP A 105 -11.60 13.17 1.57
CA ASP A 105 -11.40 14.62 1.43
C ASP A 105 -10.54 14.98 0.21
N VAL A 106 -9.51 14.19 -0.09
CA VAL A 106 -8.67 14.41 -1.28
C VAL A 106 -9.45 14.11 -2.55
N GLN A 107 -10.31 13.10 -2.54
CA GLN A 107 -11.17 12.79 -3.69
C GLN A 107 -12.11 13.94 -4.05
N VAL A 108 -12.53 14.74 -3.07
CA VAL A 108 -13.37 15.92 -3.26
C VAL A 108 -12.53 17.14 -3.65
N ASN A 109 -11.47 17.41 -2.89
CA ASN A 109 -10.71 18.66 -3.00
C ASN A 109 -9.63 18.64 -4.09
N SER A 110 -9.11 17.46 -4.46
CA SER A 110 -8.01 17.30 -5.41
C SER A 110 -8.10 15.98 -6.18
N LYS A 111 -8.95 15.96 -7.20
CA LYS A 111 -9.10 14.81 -8.12
C LYS A 111 -7.78 14.40 -8.78
N GLU A 112 -6.91 15.35 -9.10
CA GLU A 112 -5.61 15.06 -9.70
C GLU A 112 -4.74 14.22 -8.77
N THR A 113 -4.68 14.58 -7.49
CA THR A 113 -3.93 13.84 -6.46
C THR A 113 -4.51 12.44 -6.27
N TRP A 114 -5.84 12.32 -6.26
CA TRP A 114 -6.50 11.01 -6.21
C TRP A 114 -6.16 10.14 -7.42
N ASN A 115 -6.29 10.69 -8.63
CA ASN A 115 -5.94 9.99 -9.87
C ASN A 115 -4.44 9.63 -9.93
N ALA A 116 -3.58 10.40 -9.25
CA ALA A 116 -2.17 10.09 -9.05
C ALA A 116 -1.94 8.87 -8.16
N LEU A 117 -2.80 8.63 -7.18
CA LEU A 117 -2.74 7.41 -6.36
C LEU A 117 -3.23 6.22 -7.20
N VAL A 118 -4.41 6.35 -7.82
CA VAL A 118 -5.03 5.28 -8.60
C VAL A 118 -4.12 4.80 -9.73
N ARG A 119 -3.39 5.69 -10.42
CA ARG A 119 -2.46 5.28 -11.50
C ARG A 119 -1.25 4.46 -11.01
N ARG A 120 -0.90 4.56 -9.72
CA ARG A 120 0.21 3.82 -9.08
C ARG A 120 -0.24 2.51 -8.44
N ILE A 121 -1.54 2.24 -8.42
CA ILE A 121 -2.11 0.96 -7.98
C ILE A 121 -2.37 0.12 -9.24
N ASP A 122 -1.66 -1.00 -9.36
CA ASP A 122 -1.76 -1.89 -10.51
C ASP A 122 -2.99 -2.79 -10.41
N LYS A 123 -3.28 -3.28 -9.20
CA LYS A 123 -4.39 -4.20 -8.93
C LYS A 123 -5.17 -3.78 -7.70
N VAL A 124 -6.49 -3.92 -7.79
CA VAL A 124 -7.41 -3.74 -6.66
C VAL A 124 -8.18 -5.04 -6.49
N ILE A 125 -8.02 -5.68 -5.33
CA ILE A 125 -8.56 -7.01 -5.05
C ILE A 125 -9.44 -6.92 -3.80
N GLU A 126 -10.63 -7.49 -3.88
CA GLU A 126 -11.46 -7.80 -2.72
C GLU A 126 -11.35 -9.28 -2.37
N LEU A 127 -11.12 -9.54 -1.09
CA LEU A 127 -11.28 -10.84 -0.46
C LEU A 127 -12.60 -10.84 0.30
N ASP A 128 -13.59 -11.52 -0.27
CA ASP A 128 -14.89 -11.68 0.35
C ASP A 128 -14.81 -12.66 1.55
N SER A 129 -15.79 -12.59 2.44
CA SER A 129 -15.98 -13.53 3.56
C SER A 129 -16.03 -15.00 3.14
N ASP A 130 -16.48 -15.28 1.91
CA ASP A 130 -16.54 -16.64 1.35
C ASP A 130 -15.20 -17.10 0.75
N GLY A 131 -14.12 -16.32 0.90
CA GLY A 131 -12.80 -16.61 0.34
C GLY A 131 -12.69 -16.35 -1.16
N LYS A 132 -13.73 -15.76 -1.76
CA LYS A 132 -13.73 -15.37 -3.17
C LYS A 132 -12.79 -14.18 -3.39
N VAL A 133 -11.95 -14.30 -4.42
CA VAL A 133 -11.06 -13.23 -4.88
C VAL A 133 -11.74 -12.51 -6.04
N ILE A 134 -11.98 -11.20 -5.88
CA ILE A 134 -12.59 -10.36 -6.92
C ILE A 134 -11.57 -9.28 -7.31
N GLU A 135 -11.15 -9.26 -8.57
CA GLU A 135 -10.27 -8.21 -9.08
C GLU A 135 -11.07 -7.10 -9.77
N TYR A 136 -10.83 -5.85 -9.37
CA TYR A 136 -11.46 -4.67 -9.93
C TYR A 136 -10.53 -3.97 -10.93
N LYS A 137 -11.12 -3.56 -12.06
CA LYS A 137 -10.45 -2.70 -13.04
C LYS A 137 -10.16 -1.33 -12.43
N LYS A 138 -8.92 -0.86 -12.53
CA LYS A 138 -8.49 0.44 -11.98
C LYS A 138 -9.27 1.63 -12.53
N GLU A 139 -9.82 1.50 -13.74
CA GLU A 139 -10.65 2.52 -14.40
C GLU A 139 -11.89 2.88 -13.57
N ARG A 140 -12.40 1.94 -12.76
CA ARG A 140 -13.51 2.18 -11.81
C ARG A 140 -13.22 3.32 -10.84
N TYR A 141 -11.95 3.54 -10.49
CA TYR A 141 -11.56 4.43 -9.40
C TYR A 141 -11.10 5.81 -9.87
N LYS A 142 -10.97 6.05 -11.17
CA LYS A 142 -10.61 7.37 -11.70
C LYS A 142 -11.80 8.34 -11.56
N ARG A 143 -11.52 9.59 -11.16
CA ARG A 143 -12.54 10.63 -10.88
C ARG A 143 -12.32 11.94 -11.64
#